data_AF-X0VTQ1-F1
#
_entry.id   AF-X0VTQ1-F1
#
_cell.length_a   1.000
_cell.length_b   1.000
_cell.length_c   1.000
_cell.angle_alpha   90.00
_cell.angle_beta   90.00
_cell.angle_gamma   90.00
#
_symmetry.space_group_name_H-M   'P 1'
#
loop_
_entity.id
_entity.type
_entity.pdbx_description
1 polymer ?
#
loop_
_entity_poly.entity_id
_entity_poly.type
_entity_poly.pdbx_seq_one_letter_code
_entity_poly.pdbx_strand_id
1 'polypeptide(L)' 'MSRIISTERPGKIRNQHRRTIAEALRRLSQKPQLDDEAKDLAALIVFCLHGMADTVDRTIAAWEKRDY' A
#
# COMPACT_ATOMS: atom_id res chain seq x y z
N MET A 1 -5.70 19.70 26.02
CA MET A 1 -5.40 18.27 25.81
C MET A 1 -5.33 18.00 24.32
N SER A 2 -4.13 17.75 23.76
CA SER A 2 -3.97 17.42 22.35
C SER A 2 -4.19 15.92 22.14
N ARG A 3 -5.00 15.52 21.15
CA ARG A 3 -5.25 14.12 20.80
C ARG A 3 -4.10 13.64 19.92
N ILE A 4 -3.30 12.68 20.40
CA ILE A 4 -2.29 12.02 19.59
C ILE A 4 -3.01 11.07 18.62
N ILE A 5 -3.00 11.38 17.33
CA ILE A 5 -3.53 10.52 16.27
C ILE A 5 -2.35 9.74 15.70
N SER A 6 -2.31 8.43 15.96
CA SER A 6 -1.36 7.54 15.27
C SER A 6 -1.68 7.54 13.76
N THR A 7 -0.76 8.07 12.97
CA THR A 7 -0.89 8.27 11.52
C THR A 7 -0.54 7.02 10.70
N GLU A 8 0.08 6.01 11.32
CA GLU A 8 0.59 4.79 10.67
C GLU A 8 -0.21 3.54 11.01
N ARG A 9 -1.54 3.64 10.93
CA ARG A 9 -2.41 2.47 11.16
C ARG A 9 -2.37 1.53 9.95
N PRO A 10 -2.33 0.19 10.15
CA PRO A 10 -2.35 -0.79 9.06
C PRO A 10 -3.46 -0.54 8.02
N GLY A 11 -4.67 -0.21 8.47
CA GLY A 11 -5.79 0.10 7.57
C GLY A 11 -5.60 1.36 6.73
N LYS A 12 -4.94 2.39 7.27
CA LYS A 12 -4.63 3.62 6.53
C LYS A 12 -3.55 3.38 5.49
N ILE A 13 -2.50 2.64 5.85
CA ILE A 13 -1.41 2.21 4.94
C ILE A 13 -1.99 1.43 3.76
N ARG A 14 -2.85 0.43 4.02
CA ARG A 14 -3.52 -0.31 2.94
C ARG A 14 -4.36 0.58 2.02
N ASN A 15 -5.11 1.53 2.58
CA ASN A 15 -5.94 2.42 1.78
C ASN A 15 -5.08 3.36 0.91
N GLN A 16 -3.95 3.83 1.42
CA GLN A 16 -2.99 4.62 0.66
C GLN A 16 -2.41 3.79 -0.49
N HIS A 17 -1.88 2.59 -0.23
CA HIS A 17 -1.34 1.72 -1.27
C HIS A 17 -2.39 1.36 -2.33
N ARG A 18 -3.64 1.08 -1.94
CA ARG A 18 -4.74 0.85 -2.90
C ARG A 18 -4.96 2.03 -3.85
N ARG A 19 -4.98 3.26 -3.32
CA ARG A 19 -5.14 4.47 -4.15
C ARG A 19 -3.95 4.67 -5.08
N THR A 20 -2.73 4.50 -4.55
CA THR A 20 -1.50 4.59 -5.35
C THR A 20 -1.48 3.56 -6.49
N ILE A 21 -1.87 2.30 -6.22
CA ILE A 21 -1.99 1.26 -7.25
C ILE A 21 -3.02 1.66 -8.32
N ALA A 22 -4.19 2.17 -7.91
CA ALA A 22 -5.22 2.60 -8.86
C ALA A 22 -4.72 3.71 -9.79
N GLU A 23 -4.03 4.72 -9.24
CA GLU A 23 -3.44 5.81 -10.04
C GLU A 23 -2.30 5.33 -10.94
N ALA A 24 -1.43 4.43 -10.46
CA ALA A 24 -0.35 3.86 -11.25
C ALA A 24 -0.90 3.03 -12.43
N LEU A 25 -1.92 2.22 -12.18
CA LEU A 25 -2.62 1.46 -13.24
C LEU A 25 -3.30 2.38 -14.24
N ARG A 26 -3.97 3.44 -13.76
CA ARG A 26 -4.60 4.44 -14.63
C ARG A 26 -3.58 5.11 -15.53
N ARG A 27 -2.45 5.56 -14.97
CA ARG A 27 -1.37 6.18 -15.73
C ARG A 27 -0.77 5.21 -16.74
N LEU A 28 -0.50 3.96 -16.34
CA LEU A 28 0.01 2.91 -17.22
C LEU A 28 -0.94 2.64 -18.40
N SER A 29 -2.25 2.56 -18.16
CA SER A 29 -3.26 2.33 -19.20
C SER A 29 -3.39 3.46 -20.23
N GLN A 30 -2.93 4.66 -19.88
CA GLN A 30 -2.97 5.84 -20.73
C GLN A 30 -1.68 6.05 -21.53
N LYS A 31 -0.64 5.24 -21.27
CA LYS A 31 0.62 5.38 -22.00
C LYS A 31 0.50 4.79 -23.41
N PRO A 32 0.97 5.52 -24.44
CA PRO A 32 0.93 5.03 -25.81
C PRO A 32 1.94 3.92 -26.07
N GLN A 33 2.99 3.82 -25.24
CA GLN A 33 4.07 2.85 -25.36
C GLN A 33 4.57 2.44 -23.96
N LEU A 34 5.13 1.23 -23.88
CA LEU A 34 5.79 0.74 -22.67
C LEU A 34 7.25 1.18 -22.68
N ASP A 35 7.51 2.31 -22.03
CA ASP A 35 8.85 2.90 -21.86
C ASP A 35 9.40 2.60 -20.45
N ASP A 36 10.49 3.27 -20.07
CA ASP A 36 11.11 3.07 -18.76
C ASP A 36 10.21 3.51 -17.60
N GLU A 37 9.40 4.56 -17.78
CA GLU A 37 8.41 4.97 -16.78
C GLU A 37 7.35 3.86 -16.57
N ALA A 38 6.98 3.11 -17.61
CA ALA A 38 6.07 1.98 -17.45
C ALA A 38 6.66 0.89 -16.53
N LYS A 39 7.99 0.67 -16.57
CA LYS A 39 8.69 -0.24 -15.66
C LYS A 39 8.68 0.29 -14.23
N ASP A 40 8.90 1.59 -14.04
CA ASP A 40 8.85 2.23 -12.73
C ASP A 40 7.44 2.16 -12.12
N LEU A 41 6.39 2.36 -12.93
CA LEU A 41 5.00 2.21 -12.48
C LEU A 41 4.70 0.76 -12.07
N ALA A 42 5.22 -0.22 -12.81
CA ALA A 42 5.09 -1.63 -12.44
C ALA A 42 5.81 -1.93 -11.12
N ALA A 43 7.05 -1.44 -10.95
CA ALA A 43 7.80 -1.58 -9.70
C ALA A 43 7.07 -0.93 -8.52
N LEU A 44 6.53 0.28 -8.71
CA LEU A 44 5.72 0.98 -7.71
C LEU A 44 4.51 0.15 -7.26
N ILE A 45 3.81 -0.48 -8.20
CA ILE A 45 2.67 -1.38 -7.90
C ILE A 45 3.15 -2.56 -7.05
N VAL A 46 4.26 -3.19 -7.41
CA VAL A 46 4.85 -4.32 -6.66
C VAL A 46 5.20 -3.91 -5.22
N PHE A 47 5.84 -2.76 -5.03
CA PHE A 47 6.16 -2.25 -3.70
C PHE A 47 4.91 -1.91 -2.87
N CYS A 48 3.87 -1.37 -3.50
CA CYS A 48 2.60 -1.13 -2.81
C CYS A 48 1.92 -2.44 -2.37
N LEU A 49 2.00 -3.48 -3.19
CA LEU A 49 1.48 -4.81 -2.84
C LEU A 49 2.25 -5.44 -1.68
N HIS A 50 3.58 -5.33 -1.66
CA HIS A 50 4.40 -5.77 -0.53
C HIS A 50 4.05 -4.99 0.74
N GLY A 51 3.97 -3.65 0.67
CA GLY A 51 3.55 -2.83 1.80
C GLY A 51 2.16 -3.18 2.33
N MET A 52 1.24 -3.65 1.46
CA MET A 52 -0.04 -4.20 1.91
C MET A 52 0.10 -5.56 2.61
N ALA A 53 0.94 -6.46 2.10
CA ALA A 53 1.22 -7.76 2.71
C ALA A 53 1.79 -7.59 4.13
N ASP A 54 2.76 -6.69 4.32
CA ASP A 54 3.35 -6.40 5.64
C ASP A 54 2.32 -5.94 6.68
N THR A 55 1.21 -5.33 6.22
CA THR A 55 0.14 -4.92 7.14
C THR A 55 -0.67 -6.09 7.67
N VAL A 56 -0.67 -7.23 6.98
CA VAL A 56 -1.33 -8.47 7.42
C VAL A 56 -0.65 -8.99 8.67
N ASP A 57 0.67 -9.15 8.64
CA ASP A 57 1.48 -9.61 9.77
C ASP A 57 1.30 -8.69 10.98
N ARG A 58 1.32 -7.37 10.77
CA ARG A 58 1.06 -6.40 11.84
C ARG A 58 -0.33 -6.54 12.44
N THR A 59 -1.33 -6.88 11.64
CA THR A 59 -2.68 -7.10 12.16
C THR A 59 -2.79 -8.42 12.91
N ILE A 60 -2.16 -9.49 12.44
CA ILE A 60 -2.13 -10.81 13.09
C ILE A 60 -1.44 -10.74 14.45
N ALA A 61 -0.26 -10.10 14.53
CA ALA A 61 0.47 -9.94 15.79
C ALA A 61 -0.34 -9.25 16.89
N ALA A 62 -1.32 -8.42 16.53
CA ALA A 62 -2.23 -7.80 17.49
C ALA A 62 -3.28 -8.77 18.07
N TRP A 63 -3.62 -9.84 17.33
CA TRP A 63 -4.49 -10.93 17.76
C TRP A 63 -3.72 -12.01 18.52
N GLU A 64 -2.50 -12.36 18.10
CA GLU A 64 -1.64 -13.31 18.81
C GLU A 64 -1.32 -12.85 20.25
N LYS A 65 -1.10 -11.54 20.44
CA LYS A 65 -0.94 -10.96 21.79
C LYS A 65 -2.17 -11.10 22.70
N ARG A 66 -3.31 -11.53 22.15
CA ARG A 66 -4.57 -11.73 22.86
C ARG A 66 -4.92 -13.21 23.06
N ASP A 67 -3.98 -14.13 22.78
CA ASP A 67 -4.16 -15.60 22.89
C ASP A 67 -5.35 -16.14 22.05
N TYR A 68 -5.60 -15.52 20.88
CA TYR A 68 -6.52 -16.05 19.86
C TYR A 68 -5.78 -16.88 18.83
#